data_AF-A0A1G7SDK6-F1
#
_entry.id   AF-A0A1G7SDK6-F1
#
_cell.length_a   1.000
_cell.length_b   1.000
_cell.length_c   1.000
_cell.angle_alpha   90.00
_cell.angle_beta   90.00
_cell.angle_gamma   90.00
#
_symmetry.space_group_name_H-M   'P 1'
#
loop_
_entity.id
_entity.type
_entity.pdbx_description
1 polymer ?
#
loop_
_entity_poly.entity_id
_entity_poly.type
_entity_poly.pdbx_seq_one_letter_code
_entity_poly.pdbx_strand_id
1 'polypeptide(L)'
;MDINEFIVQVALPEHRVFAEEIVTEMAESAKARGTGIAKRSPEYISNKMQEGKSVIAFHKDGSWAGFCYIETWSHGQFVANSGLVVSPKYRKAGLAKAIKNEIFGLSRRLYPKAKIFGLTTGLAVMKINSDLGYEPVTYSELTQDEEFWKGCQSCVNFEILKMKERKNCMCTAMLYDPAEKKHEVAKQFAEELQKKPKLYERFMRIKQRLVVKQKPKTGLKTLLFLFTLLFK
;
A
#
# COMPACT_ATOMS: atom_id res chain seq x y z
N MET A 1 -15.77 15.02 -16.23
CA MET A 1 -15.02 15.35 -15.02
C MET A 1 -13.61 14.84 -15.20
N ASP A 2 -12.66 15.71 -14.90
CA ASP A 2 -11.23 15.44 -14.94
C ASP A 2 -10.76 15.11 -13.52
N ILE A 3 -9.80 14.18 -13.37
CA ILE A 3 -9.20 13.86 -12.07
C ILE A 3 -8.55 15.09 -11.41
N ASN A 4 -8.11 16.06 -12.21
CA ASN A 4 -7.51 17.32 -11.76
C ASN A 4 -8.50 18.25 -11.03
N GLU A 5 -9.79 17.92 -11.01
CA GLU A 5 -10.84 18.64 -10.27
C GLU A 5 -10.98 18.16 -8.82
N PHE A 6 -10.18 17.17 -8.42
CA PHE A 6 -10.26 16.55 -7.09
C PHE A 6 -8.98 16.75 -6.29
N ILE A 7 -9.15 16.85 -4.98
CA ILE A 7 -8.09 16.84 -3.98
C ILE A 7 -8.18 15.50 -3.26
N VAL A 8 -7.14 14.67 -3.39
CA VAL A 8 -7.02 13.38 -2.69
C VAL A 8 -5.91 13.50 -1.66
N GLN A 9 -6.23 13.27 -0.38
CA GLN A 9 -5.29 13.49 0.71
C GLN A 9 -5.53 12.55 1.89
N VAL A 10 -4.53 12.41 2.76
CA VAL A 10 -4.71 11.76 4.07
C VAL A 10 -5.76 12.55 4.85
N ALA A 11 -6.73 11.86 5.44
CA ALA A 11 -7.78 12.50 6.21
C ALA A 11 -7.23 13.07 7.52
N LEU A 12 -7.68 14.27 7.87
CA LEU A 12 -7.45 14.92 9.15
C LEU A 12 -8.64 14.66 10.10
N PRO A 13 -8.46 14.81 11.42
CA PRO A 13 -9.54 14.60 12.41
C PRO A 13 -10.80 15.44 12.14
N GLU A 14 -10.66 16.63 11.56
CA GLU A 14 -11.76 17.56 11.27
C GLU A 14 -12.71 17.00 10.19
N HIS A 15 -12.22 16.12 9.31
CA HIS A 15 -13.04 15.49 8.28
C HIS A 15 -14.06 14.49 8.83
N ARG A 16 -14.07 14.19 10.15
CA ARG A 16 -15.05 13.31 10.80
C ARG A 16 -16.50 13.71 10.55
N VAL A 17 -16.75 14.97 10.21
CA VAL A 17 -18.07 15.48 9.81
C VAL A 17 -18.68 14.72 8.61
N PHE A 18 -17.85 14.08 7.78
CA PHE A 18 -18.30 13.28 6.63
C PHE A 18 -18.54 11.79 6.97
N ALA A 19 -18.34 11.36 8.22
CA ALA A 19 -18.38 9.94 8.56
C ALA A 19 -19.75 9.28 8.31
N GLU A 20 -20.84 9.99 8.60
CA GLU A 20 -22.19 9.49 8.31
C GLU A 20 -22.46 9.36 6.81
N GLU A 21 -22.07 10.36 6.01
CA GLU A 21 -22.20 10.35 4.55
C GLU A 21 -21.40 9.18 3.95
N ILE A 22 -20.16 8.97 4.41
CA ILE A 22 -19.30 7.88 3.97
C ILE A 22 -19.93 6.51 4.27
N VAL A 23 -20.41 6.29 5.50
CA VAL A 23 -21.01 5.00 5.89
C VAL A 23 -22.28 4.72 5.10
N THR A 24 -23.11 5.74 4.91
CA THR A 24 -24.35 5.65 4.15
C THR A 24 -24.05 5.30 2.70
N GLU A 25 -23.16 6.04 2.05
CA GLU A 25 -22.80 5.80 0.65
C GLU A 25 -22.13 4.44 0.46
N MET A 26 -21.30 3.98 1.41
CA MET A 26 -20.74 2.61 1.38
C MET A 26 -21.83 1.54 1.31
N ALA A 27 -22.87 1.67 2.14
CA ALA A 27 -23.99 0.74 2.18
C ALA A 27 -24.85 0.81 0.92
N GLU A 28 -25.17 2.03 0.45
CA GLU A 28 -25.97 2.25 -0.77
C GLU A 28 -25.24 1.77 -2.02
N SER A 29 -23.94 2.03 -2.13
CA SER A 29 -23.07 1.53 -3.20
C SER A 29 -23.01 0.01 -3.27
N ALA A 30 -23.05 -0.69 -2.12
CA ALA A 30 -23.08 -2.15 -2.08
C ALA A 30 -24.45 -2.67 -2.51
N LYS A 31 -25.53 -2.08 -1.98
CA LYS A 31 -26.92 -2.39 -2.33
C LYS A 31 -27.19 -2.22 -3.82
N ALA A 32 -26.76 -1.11 -4.42
CA ALA A 32 -26.94 -0.82 -5.84
C ALA A 32 -26.22 -1.83 -6.76
N ARG A 33 -25.17 -2.50 -6.27
CA ARG A 33 -24.44 -3.55 -6.99
C ARG A 33 -24.97 -4.96 -6.70
N GLY A 34 -26.00 -5.11 -5.88
CA GLY A 34 -26.52 -6.41 -5.45
C GLY A 34 -25.48 -7.23 -4.67
N THR A 35 -24.57 -6.57 -3.95
CA THR A 35 -23.49 -7.23 -3.23
C THR A 35 -23.44 -6.79 -1.76
N GLY A 36 -22.66 -7.50 -0.95
CA GLY A 36 -22.47 -7.18 0.44
C GLY A 36 -21.30 -6.25 0.68
N ILE A 37 -21.40 -5.45 1.75
CA ILE A 37 -20.27 -4.80 2.38
C ILE A 37 -20.41 -4.94 3.90
N ALA A 38 -19.30 -5.13 4.58
CA ALA A 38 -19.32 -5.11 6.03
C ALA A 38 -19.64 -3.68 6.50
N LYS A 39 -20.70 -3.53 7.29
CA LYS A 39 -21.14 -2.26 7.85
C LYS A 39 -20.13 -1.77 8.90
N ARG A 40 -19.93 -0.46 8.94
CA ARG A 40 -19.13 0.27 9.94
C ARG A 40 -19.97 1.39 10.51
N SER A 41 -19.72 1.76 11.76
CA SER A 41 -20.38 2.92 12.35
C SER A 41 -19.65 4.21 11.97
N PRO A 42 -20.31 5.37 12.01
CA PRO A 42 -19.65 6.66 11.81
C PRO A 42 -18.47 6.88 12.78
N GLU A 43 -18.58 6.41 14.03
CA GLU A 43 -17.51 6.50 15.03
C GLU A 43 -16.29 5.70 14.61
N TYR A 44 -16.51 4.49 14.04
CA TYR A 44 -15.42 3.67 13.53
C TYR A 44 -14.64 4.39 12.43
N ILE A 45 -15.34 5.00 11.47
CA ILE A 45 -14.74 5.75 10.37
C ILE A 45 -14.03 7.01 10.90
N SER A 46 -14.66 7.72 11.84
CA SER A 46 -14.07 8.90 12.50
C SER A 46 -12.76 8.55 13.21
N ASN A 47 -12.70 7.42 13.91
CA ASN A 47 -11.48 6.96 14.56
C ASN A 47 -10.36 6.68 13.54
N LYS A 48 -10.68 6.11 12.37
CA LYS A 48 -9.68 5.92 11.29
C LYS A 48 -9.14 7.23 10.73
N MET A 49 -9.93 8.30 10.74
CA MET A 49 -9.45 9.65 10.39
C MET A 49 -8.54 10.19 11.49
N GLN A 50 -8.95 10.06 12.76
CA GLN A 50 -8.17 10.53 13.90
C GLN A 50 -6.81 9.83 14.04
N GLU A 51 -6.75 8.53 13.71
CA GLU A 51 -5.51 7.74 13.68
C GLU A 51 -4.59 8.08 12.50
N GLY A 52 -5.01 8.94 11.56
CA GLY A 52 -4.25 9.21 10.33
C GLY A 52 -4.18 8.00 9.39
N LYS A 53 -5.15 7.09 9.49
CA LYS A 53 -5.21 5.82 8.76
C LYS A 53 -6.27 5.81 7.67
N SER A 54 -6.56 6.95 7.08
CA SER A 54 -7.52 7.03 5.99
C SER A 54 -7.19 8.13 4.99
N VAL A 55 -7.74 7.98 3.80
CA VAL A 55 -7.65 8.93 2.69
C VAL A 55 -9.05 9.35 2.34
N ILE A 56 -9.22 10.65 2.16
CA ILE A 56 -10.47 11.29 1.76
C ILE A 56 -10.24 12.11 0.51
N ALA A 57 -11.28 12.19 -0.32
CA ALA A 57 -11.26 13.00 -1.53
C ALA A 57 -12.37 14.03 -1.51
N PHE A 58 -12.06 15.21 -2.02
CA PHE A 58 -12.98 16.32 -2.21
C PHE A 58 -12.95 16.80 -3.65
N HIS A 59 -14.08 17.27 -4.15
CA HIS A 59 -14.10 18.12 -5.34
C HIS A 59 -13.66 19.54 -4.97
N LYS A 60 -13.14 20.32 -5.93
CA LYS A 60 -12.68 21.70 -5.70
C LYS A 60 -13.73 22.66 -5.12
N ASP A 61 -15.02 22.33 -5.27
CA ASP A 61 -16.12 23.09 -4.66
C ASP A 61 -16.33 22.78 -3.16
N GLY A 62 -15.52 21.90 -2.58
CA GLY A 62 -15.60 21.48 -1.18
C GLY A 62 -16.48 20.26 -0.92
N SER A 63 -17.18 19.74 -1.94
CA SER A 63 -18.02 18.55 -1.79
C SER A 63 -17.19 17.30 -1.52
N TRP A 64 -17.64 16.45 -0.60
CA TRP A 64 -17.05 15.11 -0.43
C TRP A 64 -17.20 14.28 -1.72
N ALA A 65 -16.14 13.56 -2.08
CA ALA A 65 -16.07 12.82 -3.33
C ALA A 65 -15.70 11.34 -3.19
N GLY A 66 -15.01 10.96 -2.11
CA GLY A 66 -14.67 9.56 -1.87
C GLY A 66 -13.84 9.34 -0.62
N PHE A 67 -13.66 8.08 -0.26
CA PHE A 67 -12.98 7.67 0.96
C PHE A 67 -12.36 6.28 0.85
N CYS A 68 -11.32 6.01 1.63
CA CYS A 68 -10.76 4.68 1.87
C CYS A 68 -9.97 4.69 3.19
N TYR A 69 -9.91 3.57 3.92
CA TYR A 69 -9.19 3.49 5.19
C TYR A 69 -8.29 2.25 5.28
N ILE A 70 -7.32 2.32 6.20
CA ILE A 70 -6.40 1.25 6.53
C ILE A 70 -6.95 0.47 7.71
N GLU A 71 -6.96 -0.85 7.55
CA GLU A 71 -7.15 -1.79 8.64
C GLU A 71 -5.89 -2.63 8.85
N THR A 72 -5.60 -2.97 10.10
CA THR A 72 -4.40 -3.72 10.46
C THR A 72 -4.72 -4.93 11.33
N TRP A 73 -4.11 -6.05 11.01
CA TRP A 73 -4.30 -7.33 11.72
C TRP A 73 -2.96 -7.94 12.09
N SER A 74 -2.99 -8.93 12.98
CA SER A 74 -1.80 -9.72 13.35
C SER A 74 -0.59 -8.84 13.68
N HIS A 75 -0.79 -7.83 14.55
CA HIS A 75 0.24 -6.86 14.96
C HIS A 75 0.86 -6.06 13.80
N GLY A 76 0.08 -5.76 12.76
CA GLY A 76 0.52 -4.94 11.62
C GLY A 76 1.32 -5.71 10.57
N GLN A 77 1.33 -7.05 10.61
CA GLN A 77 1.89 -7.88 9.53
C GLN A 77 0.99 -7.87 8.29
N PHE A 78 -0.32 -7.69 8.50
CA PHE A 78 -1.32 -7.67 7.44
C PHE A 78 -2.10 -6.36 7.47
N VAL A 79 -2.20 -5.74 6.30
CA VAL A 79 -2.88 -4.45 6.10
C VAL A 79 -3.95 -4.60 5.04
N ALA A 80 -5.14 -4.08 5.29
CA ALA A 80 -6.20 -4.01 4.28
C ALA A 80 -6.57 -2.57 3.97
N ASN A 81 -6.54 -2.22 2.68
CA ASN A 81 -7.05 -0.94 2.18
C ASN A 81 -8.56 -1.08 1.94
N SER A 82 -9.34 -0.82 2.98
CA SER A 82 -10.76 -1.15 3.12
C SER A 82 -11.67 0.05 2.85
N GLY A 83 -12.95 -0.22 2.61
CA GLY A 83 -13.98 0.81 2.48
C GLY A 83 -13.78 1.81 1.34
N LEU A 84 -13.14 1.39 0.24
CA LEU A 84 -13.04 2.23 -0.95
C LEU A 84 -14.43 2.56 -1.47
N VAL A 85 -14.78 3.85 -1.45
CA VAL A 85 -16.05 4.37 -1.92
C VAL A 85 -15.84 5.68 -2.67
N VAL A 86 -16.61 5.89 -3.73
CA VAL A 86 -16.65 7.14 -4.53
C VAL A 86 -18.11 7.53 -4.68
N SER A 87 -18.41 8.79 -4.34
CA SER A 87 -19.74 9.36 -4.50
C SER A 87 -20.24 9.16 -5.94
N PRO A 88 -21.51 8.74 -6.15
CA PRO A 88 -22.07 8.41 -7.46
C PRO A 88 -21.85 9.51 -8.49
N LYS A 89 -21.95 10.79 -8.06
CA LYS A 89 -21.76 11.98 -8.88
C LYS A 89 -20.37 12.05 -9.53
N TYR A 90 -19.33 11.54 -8.86
CA TYR A 90 -17.93 11.68 -9.27
C TYR A 90 -17.31 10.38 -9.82
N ARG A 91 -18.14 9.36 -10.08
CA ARG A 91 -17.67 8.10 -10.69
C ARG A 91 -17.21 8.33 -12.13
N LYS A 92 -16.40 7.40 -12.64
CA LYS A 92 -15.80 7.44 -13.99
C LYS A 92 -14.81 8.59 -14.25
N ALA A 93 -14.47 9.40 -13.24
CA ALA A 93 -13.44 10.45 -13.32
C ALA A 93 -12.02 9.96 -12.93
N GLY A 94 -11.80 8.65 -12.76
CA GLY A 94 -10.52 8.10 -12.30
C GLY A 94 -10.28 8.18 -10.78
N LEU A 95 -11.21 8.77 -10.02
CA LEU A 95 -11.04 9.06 -8.59
C LEU A 95 -10.77 7.82 -7.72
N ALA A 96 -11.42 6.68 -8.01
CA ALA A 96 -11.18 5.44 -7.27
C ALA A 96 -9.73 4.98 -7.36
N LYS A 97 -9.08 5.15 -8.53
CA LYS A 97 -7.67 4.80 -8.72
C LYS A 97 -6.76 5.77 -7.96
N ALA A 98 -7.07 7.07 -7.99
CA ALA A 98 -6.31 8.07 -7.24
C ALA A 98 -6.36 7.83 -5.72
N ILE A 99 -7.55 7.60 -5.16
CA ILE A 99 -7.72 7.26 -3.73
C ILE A 99 -6.95 5.98 -3.40
N LYS A 100 -7.05 4.94 -4.25
CA LYS A 100 -6.39 3.66 -3.99
C LYS A 100 -4.86 3.77 -4.07
N ASN A 101 -4.32 4.59 -4.96
CA ASN A 101 -2.89 4.89 -5.02
C ASN A 101 -2.41 5.59 -3.75
N GLU A 102 -3.14 6.62 -3.28
CA GLU A 102 -2.73 7.37 -2.09
C GLU A 102 -2.79 6.50 -0.83
N ILE A 103 -3.88 5.74 -0.62
CA ILE A 103 -4.00 4.85 0.54
C ILE A 103 -2.98 3.71 0.48
N PHE A 104 -2.65 3.20 -0.71
CA PHE A 104 -1.58 2.22 -0.86
C PHE A 104 -0.24 2.82 -0.47
N GLY A 105 0.10 4.02 -0.96
CA GLY A 105 1.29 4.76 -0.56
C GLY A 105 1.35 4.99 0.94
N LEU A 106 0.24 5.41 1.56
CA LEU A 106 0.13 5.56 3.00
C LEU A 106 0.39 4.25 3.75
N SER A 107 -0.22 3.14 3.32
CA SER A 107 0.01 1.81 3.88
C SER A 107 1.48 1.38 3.76
N ARG A 108 2.14 1.67 2.63
CA ARG A 108 3.57 1.38 2.46
C ARG A 108 4.48 2.23 3.36
N ARG A 109 4.08 3.48 3.68
CA ARG A 109 4.81 4.36 4.61
C ARG A 109 4.65 3.92 6.06
N LEU A 110 3.42 3.68 6.50
CA LEU A 110 3.12 3.30 7.89
C LEU A 110 3.53 1.86 8.20
N TYR A 111 3.40 0.95 7.23
CA TYR A 111 3.61 -0.49 7.39
C TYR A 111 4.52 -1.06 6.29
N PRO A 112 5.80 -0.65 6.23
CA PRO A 112 6.69 -0.96 5.11
C PRO A 112 7.00 -2.45 4.92
N LYS A 113 6.81 -3.28 5.96
CA LYS A 113 7.03 -4.73 5.88
C LYS A 113 5.75 -5.54 5.73
N ALA A 114 4.58 -4.92 5.91
CA ALA A 114 3.32 -5.63 5.90
C ALA A 114 2.94 -6.10 4.50
N LYS A 115 2.30 -7.26 4.44
CA LYS A 115 1.55 -7.65 3.25
C LYS A 115 0.27 -6.83 3.19
N ILE A 116 -0.09 -6.34 2.02
CA ILE A 116 -1.31 -5.55 1.82
C ILE A 116 -2.29 -6.38 1.02
N PHE A 117 -3.51 -6.53 1.51
CA PHE A 117 -4.52 -7.32 0.84
C PHE A 117 -5.81 -6.56 0.63
N GLY A 118 -6.67 -7.11 -0.21
CA GLY A 118 -8.00 -6.58 -0.47
C GLY A 118 -8.98 -7.70 -0.82
N LEU A 119 -10.20 -7.58 -0.29
CA LEU A 119 -11.34 -8.37 -0.70
C LEU A 119 -12.25 -7.49 -1.56
N THR A 120 -12.64 -7.96 -2.74
CA THR A 120 -13.56 -7.22 -3.61
C THR A 120 -14.42 -8.13 -4.46
N THR A 121 -15.64 -7.69 -4.74
CA THR A 121 -16.53 -8.29 -5.76
C THR A 121 -16.52 -7.51 -7.07
N GLY A 122 -15.89 -6.32 -7.10
CA GLY A 122 -15.95 -5.39 -8.23
C GLY A 122 -14.74 -5.49 -9.14
N LEU A 123 -14.97 -5.73 -10.43
CA LEU A 123 -13.92 -5.79 -11.46
C LEU A 123 -13.08 -4.52 -11.54
N ALA A 124 -13.68 -3.35 -11.37
CA ALA A 124 -12.94 -2.09 -11.38
C ALA A 124 -11.87 -2.04 -10.28
N VAL A 125 -12.21 -2.52 -9.07
CA VAL A 125 -11.27 -2.58 -7.94
C VAL A 125 -10.21 -3.66 -8.18
N MET A 126 -10.59 -4.80 -8.77
CA MET A 126 -9.62 -5.85 -9.14
C MET A 126 -8.56 -5.32 -10.11
N LYS A 127 -8.97 -4.57 -11.14
CA LYS A 127 -8.04 -3.93 -12.09
C LYS A 127 -7.10 -2.94 -11.40
N ILE A 128 -7.63 -2.07 -10.54
CA ILE A 128 -6.80 -1.13 -9.77
C ILE A 128 -5.81 -1.87 -8.86
N ASN A 129 -6.24 -2.95 -8.21
CA ASN A 129 -5.36 -3.77 -7.38
C ASN A 129 -4.26 -4.44 -8.22
N SER A 130 -4.59 -5.00 -9.38
CA SER A 130 -3.59 -5.56 -10.31
C SER A 130 -2.58 -4.51 -10.79
N ASP A 131 -3.04 -3.30 -11.13
CA ASP A 131 -2.16 -2.18 -11.50
C ASP A 131 -1.18 -1.82 -10.37
N LEU A 132 -1.59 -2.02 -9.11
CA LEU A 132 -0.77 -1.81 -7.91
C LEU A 132 0.13 -3.02 -7.56
N GLY A 133 0.10 -4.08 -8.38
CA GLY A 133 0.91 -5.28 -8.19
C GLY A 133 0.33 -6.29 -7.19
N TYR A 134 -0.98 -6.21 -6.90
CA TYR A 134 -1.65 -7.26 -6.15
C TYR A 134 -1.95 -8.44 -7.06
N GLU A 135 -1.83 -9.65 -6.52
CA GLU A 135 -2.10 -10.89 -7.22
C GLU A 135 -3.26 -11.64 -6.57
N PRO A 136 -4.12 -12.32 -7.35
CA PRO A 136 -5.18 -13.15 -6.79
C PRO A 136 -4.59 -14.29 -5.94
N VAL A 137 -5.11 -14.47 -4.74
CA VAL A 137 -4.67 -15.52 -3.81
C VAL A 137 -5.86 -16.25 -3.22
N THR A 138 -5.59 -17.40 -2.61
CA THR A 138 -6.55 -18.12 -1.78
C THR A 138 -6.72 -17.43 -0.42
N TYR A 139 -7.84 -17.66 0.27
CA TYR A 139 -8.07 -17.04 1.58
C TYR A 139 -7.07 -17.54 2.64
N SER A 140 -6.54 -18.74 2.48
CA SER A 140 -5.48 -19.31 3.32
C SER A 140 -4.20 -18.47 3.34
N GLU A 141 -3.94 -17.71 2.28
CA GLU A 141 -2.75 -16.86 2.12
C GLU A 141 -2.92 -15.46 2.73
N LEU A 142 -4.14 -15.10 3.13
CA LEU A 142 -4.42 -13.82 3.78
C LEU A 142 -4.00 -13.87 5.25
N THR A 143 -4.93 -14.13 6.15
CA THR A 143 -4.66 -14.23 7.58
C THR A 143 -5.56 -15.27 8.21
N GLN A 144 -5.04 -15.94 9.24
CA GLN A 144 -5.81 -16.87 10.08
C GLN A 144 -6.35 -16.17 11.34
N ASP A 145 -6.16 -14.86 11.46
CA ASP A 145 -6.64 -14.04 12.57
C ASP A 145 -8.17 -14.04 12.64
N GLU A 146 -8.74 -14.49 13.76
CA GLU A 146 -10.18 -14.52 13.95
C GLU A 146 -10.80 -13.12 13.95
N GLU A 147 -10.09 -12.11 14.43
CA GLU A 147 -10.57 -10.72 14.46
C GLU A 147 -10.80 -10.18 13.05
N PHE A 148 -9.96 -10.58 12.09
CA PHE A 148 -10.16 -10.24 10.69
C PHE A 148 -11.51 -10.77 10.17
N TRP A 149 -11.83 -12.03 10.46
CA TRP A 149 -13.07 -12.66 10.00
C TRP A 149 -14.30 -12.11 10.72
N LYS A 150 -14.17 -11.66 11.97
CA LYS A 150 -15.21 -10.89 12.68
C LYS A 150 -15.57 -9.61 11.93
N GLY A 151 -14.59 -8.99 11.27
CA GLY A 151 -14.80 -7.83 10.40
C GLY A 151 -15.81 -8.05 9.26
N CYS A 152 -16.08 -9.29 8.87
CA CYS A 152 -17.05 -9.65 7.83
C CYS A 152 -18.46 -9.98 8.35
N GLN A 153 -18.68 -10.08 9.67
CA GLN A 153 -19.93 -10.55 10.28
C GLN A 153 -21.18 -9.75 9.87
N SER A 154 -21.02 -8.45 9.66
CA SER A 154 -22.13 -7.56 9.26
C SER A 154 -22.40 -7.57 7.75
N CYS A 155 -21.64 -8.33 6.96
CA CYS A 155 -21.85 -8.47 5.53
C CYS A 155 -22.96 -9.50 5.25
N VAL A 156 -23.84 -9.22 4.28
CA VAL A 156 -24.92 -10.15 3.90
C VAL A 156 -24.41 -11.52 3.40
N ASN A 157 -23.15 -11.60 2.98
CA ASN A 157 -22.52 -12.84 2.51
C ASN A 157 -21.80 -13.62 3.64
N PHE A 158 -21.94 -13.21 4.90
CA PHE A 158 -21.23 -13.86 6.01
C PHE A 158 -21.61 -15.33 6.20
N GLU A 159 -22.87 -15.70 5.97
CA GLU A 159 -23.30 -17.10 6.02
C GLU A 159 -22.59 -17.96 4.97
N ILE A 160 -22.35 -17.44 3.77
CA ILE A 160 -21.57 -18.13 2.73
C ILE A 160 -20.14 -18.37 3.20
N LEU A 161 -19.50 -17.34 3.81
CA LEU A 161 -18.15 -17.46 4.34
C LEU A 161 -18.06 -18.56 5.43
N LYS A 162 -19.04 -18.62 6.33
CA LYS A 162 -19.11 -19.66 7.37
C LYS A 162 -19.34 -21.05 6.78
N MET A 163 -20.31 -21.20 5.89
CA MET A 163 -20.63 -22.47 5.23
C MET A 163 -19.43 -23.04 4.49
N LYS A 164 -18.59 -22.18 3.91
CA LYS A 164 -17.36 -22.56 3.21
C LYS A 164 -16.11 -22.62 4.11
N GLU A 165 -16.29 -22.61 5.43
CA GLU A 165 -15.21 -22.72 6.42
C GLU A 165 -14.09 -21.67 6.20
N ARG A 166 -14.45 -20.44 5.80
CA ARG A 166 -13.50 -19.35 5.52
C ARG A 166 -12.50 -19.64 4.37
N LYS A 167 -12.73 -20.68 3.55
CA LYS A 167 -11.86 -21.04 2.41
C LYS A 167 -12.09 -20.12 1.20
N ASN A 168 -13.29 -19.56 1.05
CA ASN A 168 -13.64 -18.54 0.07
C ASN A 168 -14.99 -17.88 0.38
N CYS A 169 -15.29 -16.78 -0.33
CA CYS A 169 -16.59 -16.10 -0.33
C CYS A 169 -16.85 -15.53 -1.75
N MET A 170 -17.89 -14.72 -1.92
CA MET A 170 -18.17 -13.99 -3.17
C MET A 170 -17.05 -13.01 -3.53
N CYS A 171 -16.24 -12.57 -2.56
CA CYS A 171 -15.13 -11.67 -2.78
C CYS A 171 -13.89 -12.41 -3.31
N THR A 172 -13.24 -11.84 -4.31
CA THR A 172 -11.89 -12.22 -4.72
C THR A 172 -10.88 -11.65 -3.74
N ALA A 173 -10.00 -12.51 -3.22
CA ALA A 173 -8.86 -12.10 -2.43
C ALA A 173 -7.68 -11.76 -3.34
N MET A 174 -7.04 -10.63 -3.07
CA MET A 174 -5.81 -10.23 -3.76
C MET A 174 -4.79 -9.75 -2.74
N LEU A 175 -3.52 -10.08 -2.94
CA LEU A 175 -2.42 -9.83 -2.01
C LEU A 175 -1.26 -9.15 -2.73
N TYR A 176 -0.68 -8.16 -2.07
CA TYR A 176 0.59 -7.55 -2.39
C TYR A 176 1.59 -7.94 -1.31
N ASP A 177 2.63 -8.68 -1.69
CA ASP A 177 3.75 -9.02 -0.80
C ASP A 177 4.99 -8.17 -1.15
N PRO A 178 5.40 -7.23 -0.28
CA PRO A 178 6.56 -6.40 -0.54
C PRO A 178 7.89 -7.16 -0.60
N ALA A 179 8.01 -8.31 0.06
CA ALA A 179 9.22 -9.10 0.02
C ALA A 179 9.34 -9.78 -1.35
N GLU A 180 8.26 -10.39 -1.82
CA GLU A 180 8.18 -11.01 -3.14
C GLU A 180 8.51 -10.01 -4.26
N LYS A 181 7.90 -8.82 -4.22
CA LYS A 181 8.19 -7.76 -5.22
C LYS A 181 9.64 -7.31 -5.22
N LYS A 182 10.33 -7.28 -4.08
CA LYS A 182 11.78 -7.00 -4.05
C LYS A 182 12.59 -8.11 -4.69
N HIS A 183 12.22 -9.37 -4.47
CA HIS A 183 12.89 -10.52 -5.07
C HIS A 183 12.69 -10.56 -6.59
N GLU A 184 11.48 -10.28 -7.09
CA GLU A 184 11.19 -10.19 -8.53
C GLU A 184 12.06 -9.13 -9.22
N VAL A 185 12.13 -7.92 -8.66
CA VAL A 185 12.95 -6.82 -9.20
C VAL A 185 14.43 -7.20 -9.21
N ALA A 186 14.93 -7.83 -8.14
CA ALA A 186 16.32 -8.29 -8.07
C ALA A 186 16.63 -9.36 -9.13
N LYS A 187 15.69 -10.29 -9.35
CA LYS A 187 15.80 -11.35 -10.37
C LYS A 187 15.82 -10.76 -11.78
N GLN A 188 14.88 -9.86 -12.10
CA GLN A 188 14.83 -9.18 -13.40
C GLN A 188 16.11 -8.39 -13.68
N PHE A 189 16.61 -7.68 -12.66
CA PHE A 189 17.89 -6.96 -12.76
C PHE A 189 19.06 -7.92 -13.03
N ALA A 190 19.13 -9.05 -12.31
CA ALA A 190 20.17 -10.06 -12.53
C ALA A 190 20.10 -10.67 -13.93
N GLU A 191 18.91 -10.95 -14.46
CA GLU A 191 18.70 -11.44 -15.82
C GLU A 191 19.11 -10.40 -16.88
N GLU A 192 18.81 -9.12 -16.67
CA GLU A 192 19.25 -8.05 -17.59
C GLU A 192 20.78 -7.89 -17.59
N LEU A 193 21.41 -7.99 -16.42
CA LEU A 193 22.88 -7.99 -16.31
C LEU A 193 23.51 -9.15 -17.10
N GLN A 194 22.91 -10.34 -17.02
CA GLN A 194 23.38 -11.50 -17.80
C GLN A 194 23.23 -11.30 -19.30
N LYS A 195 22.21 -10.57 -19.78
CA LYS A 195 22.03 -10.25 -21.20
C LYS A 195 23.02 -9.20 -21.72
N LYS A 196 23.54 -8.31 -20.87
CA LYS A 196 24.45 -7.22 -21.25
C LYS A 196 25.74 -7.16 -20.40
N PRO A 197 26.52 -8.25 -20.32
CA PRO A 197 27.64 -8.35 -19.37
C PRO A 197 28.74 -7.31 -19.64
N LYS A 198 29.05 -7.04 -20.92
CA LYS A 198 30.06 -6.06 -21.34
C LYS A 198 29.69 -4.61 -20.97
N LEU A 199 28.40 -4.28 -20.99
CA LEU A 199 27.92 -2.94 -20.63
C LEU A 199 28.05 -2.73 -19.11
N TYR A 200 27.70 -3.76 -18.33
CA TYR A 200 27.87 -3.76 -16.89
C TYR A 200 29.34 -3.70 -16.48
N GLU A 201 30.22 -4.49 -17.09
CA GLU A 201 31.67 -4.41 -16.87
C GLU A 201 32.21 -3.00 -17.13
N ARG A 202 31.78 -2.36 -18.24
CA ARG A 202 32.18 -0.99 -18.58
C ARG A 202 31.70 0.01 -17.54
N PHE A 203 30.44 -0.08 -17.11
CA PHE A 203 29.89 0.75 -16.04
C PHE A 203 30.63 0.55 -14.72
N MET A 204 30.93 -0.69 -14.32
CA MET A 204 31.68 -1.00 -13.11
C MET A 204 33.11 -0.49 -13.16
N ARG A 205 33.79 -0.57 -14.31
CA ARG A 205 35.12 0.05 -14.53
C ARG A 205 35.06 1.57 -14.37
N ILE A 206 34.01 2.23 -14.86
CA ILE A 206 33.81 3.68 -14.70
C ILE A 206 33.56 4.01 -13.23
N LYS A 207 32.66 3.29 -12.56
CA LYS A 207 32.36 3.48 -11.14
C LYS A 207 33.58 3.27 -10.25
N GLN A 208 34.37 2.23 -10.50
CA GLN A 208 35.66 2.02 -9.80
C GLN A 208 36.60 3.21 -10.00
N ARG A 209 36.74 3.75 -11.21
CA ARG A 209 37.59 4.94 -11.45
C ARG A 209 37.08 6.20 -10.74
N LEU A 210 35.77 6.35 -10.60
CA LEU A 210 35.15 7.47 -9.89
C LEU A 210 35.29 7.34 -8.37
N VAL A 211 35.16 6.12 -7.82
CA VAL A 211 35.32 5.83 -6.39
C VAL A 211 36.80 5.81 -5.96
N VAL A 212 37.72 5.43 -6.85
CA VAL A 212 39.17 5.36 -6.57
C VAL A 212 39.86 6.74 -6.64
N LYS A 213 39.17 7.80 -7.08
CA LYS A 213 39.68 9.17 -6.92
C LYS A 213 39.44 9.69 -5.49
N GLN A 214 40.36 9.34 -4.60
CA GLN A 214 41.14 10.23 -3.72
C GLN A 214 41.67 9.45 -2.50
N LYS A 215 42.89 8.91 -2.60
CA LYS A 215 43.82 8.93 -1.47
C LYS A 215 44.90 9.95 -1.82
N PRO A 216 45.07 11.05 -1.06
CA PRO A 216 46.19 11.93 -1.28
C PRO A 216 47.46 11.15 -0.95
N LYS A 217 48.41 11.08 -1.90
CA LYS A 217 49.78 10.67 -1.62
C LYS A 217 50.43 11.82 -0.85
N THR A 218 50.29 11.85 0.47
CA THR A 218 51.18 12.67 1.31
C THR A 218 52.51 11.94 1.39
N GLY A 219 53.48 12.45 0.62
CA GLY A 219 54.88 12.14 0.85
C GLY A 219 55.30 12.76 2.19
N LEU A 220 55.72 11.91 3.11
CA LEU A 220 56.61 12.30 4.20
C LEU A 220 57.57 11.14 4.46
N LYS A 221 58.53 10.98 3.53
CA LYS A 221 59.85 10.52 3.93
C LYS A 221 60.49 11.67 4.72
N THR A 222 61.26 11.30 5.75
CA THR A 222 62.18 12.17 6.50
C THR A 222 61.60 12.89 7.74
N LEU A 223 61.28 12.14 8.80
CA LEU A 223 61.50 12.61 10.19
C LEU A 223 61.45 11.47 11.23
N LEU A 224 62.18 10.37 11.02
CA LEU A 224 62.39 9.36 12.08
C LEU A 224 63.88 8.98 12.15
N PHE A 225 64.73 10.00 12.19
CA PHE A 225 66.18 9.89 12.32
C PHE A 225 66.66 10.85 13.41
N LEU A 226 66.06 10.82 14.61
CA LEU A 226 66.63 11.57 15.74
C LEU A 226 66.24 11.13 17.16
N PHE A 227 65.65 9.95 17.37
CA PHE A 227 65.43 9.44 18.73
C PHE A 227 65.58 7.91 18.78
N THR A 228 66.82 7.44 18.71
CA THR A 228 67.34 6.23 19.40
C THR A 228 68.84 6.08 19.09
N LEU A 229 69.61 7.11 19.43
CA LEU A 229 70.96 6.95 19.96
C LEU A 229 70.90 7.63 21.32
N LEU A 230 71.47 6.99 22.36
CA LEU A 230 71.36 7.29 23.80
C LEU A 230 70.24 6.50 24.49
N PHE A 231 70.45 5.21 24.71
CA PHE A 231 70.85 4.64 26.00
C PHE A 231 71.03 3.11 25.81
N LYS A 232 72.13 2.60 26.37
CA LYS A 232 72.68 1.24 26.33
C LYS A 232 71.68 0.08 26.28
#